data_AF-A0A556TZJ0-F1
#
_entry.id   AF-A0A556TZJ0-F1
#
_cell.length_a   1.000
_cell.length_b   1.000
_cell.length_c   1.000
_cell.angle_alpha   90.00
_cell.angle_beta   90.00
_cell.angle_gamma   90.00
#
_symmetry.space_group_name_H-M   'P 1'
#
loop_
_entity.id
_entity.type
_entity.pdbx_description
1 polymer ?
#
loop_
_entity_poly.entity_id
_entity_poly.type
_entity_poly.pdbx_seq_one_letter_code
_entity_poly.pdbx_strand_id
1 'polypeptide(L)'
;MLNQETNRLGGGEKHLEKVLAKAGCEVHCFDPSIREAHLQDSSMWLHRLSIDWRDPNPAVMKQRQHSSTKKLSAVLNHYGHRQVDVLKVDMESAEWKILENLLLENVLHSVGLLLLEVHLHWAGFEVSGNEPSVVRYWYSLLRELENTHFHLYHSYRDAAKPQLFLQKNLHNASSTYILGWVNGCYSA
;
A
#
# COMPACT_ATOMS: atom_id res chain seq x y z
N MET A 1 23.09 17.45 -13.60
CA MET A 1 22.82 17.25 -15.04
C MET A 1 22.25 15.86 -15.24
N LEU A 2 21.02 15.82 -15.77
CA LEU A 2 20.38 14.73 -16.55
C LEU A 2 19.97 13.49 -15.72
N ASN A 3 18.72 13.00 -15.71
CA ASN A 3 17.56 13.25 -16.56
C ASN A 3 16.25 13.09 -15.78
N GLN A 4 15.33 14.03 -16.00
CA GLN A 4 13.89 13.78 -15.97
C GLN A 4 13.53 12.85 -17.13
N GLU A 5 12.45 12.09 -16.94
CA GLU A 5 11.75 11.27 -17.94
C GLU A 5 12.46 9.98 -18.38
N THR A 6 11.99 8.84 -17.89
CA THR A 6 11.14 7.93 -18.69
C THR A 6 10.74 6.71 -17.86
N ASN A 7 9.50 6.26 -18.07
CA ASN A 7 8.89 5.03 -17.58
C ASN A 7 8.31 5.04 -16.16
N ARG A 8 7.12 5.67 -16.05
CA ARG A 8 6.03 5.15 -15.22
C ARG A 8 5.76 3.69 -15.63
N LEU A 9 6.38 2.73 -14.94
CA LEU A 9 6.08 1.29 -15.05
C LEU A 9 5.12 0.85 -13.94
N GLY A 10 4.02 1.59 -13.81
CA GLY A 10 2.80 1.24 -13.07
C GLY A 10 1.59 1.20 -14.00
N GLY A 11 1.81 0.96 -15.29
CA GLY A 11 0.79 0.84 -16.35
C GLY A 11 0.01 -0.48 -16.33
N GLY A 12 -0.01 -1.20 -15.20
CA GLY A 12 -1.04 -2.17 -14.87
C GLY A 12 -2.18 -1.40 -14.22
N GLU A 13 -2.98 -0.75 -15.06
CA GLU A 13 -3.96 0.28 -14.75
C GLU A 13 -4.87 -0.06 -13.57
N LYS A 14 -5.48 0.98 -13.00
CA LYS A 14 -6.57 1.01 -11.99
C LYS A 14 -7.81 0.15 -12.36
N HIS A 15 -7.60 -1.09 -12.80
CA HIS A 15 -8.57 -1.96 -13.43
C HIS A 15 -9.53 -2.47 -12.38
N LEU A 16 -9.00 -2.93 -11.24
CA LEU A 16 -9.82 -3.32 -10.10
C LEU A 16 -10.69 -2.14 -9.64
N GLU A 17 -10.10 -0.97 -9.47
CA GLU A 17 -10.76 0.25 -9.02
C GLU A 17 -11.86 0.66 -10.01
N LYS A 18 -11.59 0.61 -11.33
CA LYS A 18 -12.58 0.85 -12.40
C LYS A 18 -13.70 -0.20 -12.38
N VAL A 19 -13.38 -1.48 -12.15
CA VAL A 19 -14.37 -2.57 -12.09
C VAL A 19 -15.27 -2.40 -10.88
N LEU A 20 -14.71 -2.11 -9.69
CA LEU A 20 -15.48 -1.85 -8.47
C LEU A 20 -16.36 -0.60 -8.60
N ALA A 21 -15.82 0.50 -9.14
CA ALA A 21 -16.59 1.71 -9.37
C ALA A 21 -17.77 1.46 -10.34
N LYS A 22 -17.55 0.67 -11.41
CA LYS A 22 -18.61 0.26 -12.34
C LYS A 22 -19.64 -0.68 -11.71
N ALA A 23 -19.25 -1.47 -10.72
CA ALA A 23 -20.15 -2.32 -9.94
C ALA A 23 -20.96 -1.54 -8.88
N GLY A 24 -20.71 -0.24 -8.72
CA GLY A 24 -21.42 0.63 -7.78
C GLY A 24 -20.75 0.77 -6.41
N CYS A 25 -19.52 0.27 -6.24
CA CYS A 25 -18.75 0.48 -5.00
C CYS A 25 -18.28 1.93 -4.88
N GLU A 26 -18.24 2.44 -3.65
CA GLU A 26 -17.55 3.68 -3.34
C GLU A 26 -16.03 3.44 -3.33
N VAL A 27 -15.32 4.03 -4.28
CA VAL A 27 -13.88 3.80 -4.48
C VAL A 27 -13.10 5.08 -4.22
N HIS A 28 -12.12 5.01 -3.31
CA HIS A 28 -11.22 6.12 -3.00
C HIS A 28 -9.77 5.73 -3.34
N CYS A 29 -9.11 6.53 -4.16
CA CYS A 29 -7.69 6.38 -4.47
C CYS A 29 -6.89 7.57 -3.93
N PHE A 30 -5.82 7.29 -3.19
CA PHE A 30 -4.94 8.30 -2.62
C PHE A 30 -3.61 8.28 -3.38
N ASP A 31 -3.35 9.32 -4.18
CA ASP A 31 -2.16 9.42 -5.02
C ASP A 31 -1.63 10.87 -5.01
N PRO A 32 -0.45 11.12 -4.43
CA PRO A 32 0.12 12.46 -4.32
C PRO A 32 0.56 13.05 -5.68
N SER A 33 0.66 12.23 -6.72
CA SER A 33 1.09 12.65 -8.07
C SER A 33 -0.04 13.28 -8.90
N ILE A 34 -1.29 13.21 -8.42
CA ILE A 34 -2.45 13.81 -9.08
C ILE A 34 -2.35 15.33 -9.01
N ARG A 35 -2.72 16.00 -10.12
CA ARG A 35 -2.62 17.46 -10.23
C ARG A 35 -3.61 18.20 -9.34
N GLU A 36 -4.86 17.77 -9.36
CA GLU A 36 -5.97 18.39 -8.64
C GLU A 36 -6.18 17.71 -7.28
N ALA A 37 -6.65 18.48 -6.28
CA ALA A 37 -6.79 17.97 -4.91
C ALA A 37 -7.85 16.87 -4.79
N HIS A 38 -8.96 17.02 -5.54
CA HIS A 38 -10.07 16.09 -5.59
C HIS A 38 -10.57 16.00 -7.03
N LEU A 39 -10.56 14.79 -7.59
CA LEU A 39 -11.09 14.50 -8.93
C LEU A 39 -12.09 13.36 -8.82
N GLN A 40 -13.27 13.53 -9.42
CA GLN A 40 -14.19 12.43 -9.65
C GLN A 40 -13.97 11.95 -11.09
N ASP A 41 -13.33 10.80 -11.25
CA ASP A 41 -13.08 10.19 -12.57
C ASP A 41 -13.76 8.82 -12.58
N SER A 42 -14.55 8.51 -13.62
CA SER A 42 -15.11 7.17 -13.81
C SER A 42 -15.84 6.60 -12.58
N SER A 43 -16.53 7.47 -11.82
CA SER A 43 -17.23 7.15 -10.56
C SER A 43 -16.34 6.75 -9.37
N MET A 44 -15.05 7.11 -9.37
CA MET A 44 -14.15 6.97 -8.21
C MET A 44 -13.65 8.32 -7.72
N TRP A 45 -13.35 8.42 -6.42
CA TRP A 45 -12.78 9.59 -5.77
C TRP A 45 -11.26 9.52 -5.78
N LEU A 46 -10.64 10.50 -6.41
CA LEU A 46 -9.19 10.64 -6.45
C LEU A 46 -8.75 11.76 -5.51
N HIS A 47 -7.84 11.44 -4.61
CA HIS A 47 -7.35 12.35 -3.58
C HIS A 47 -5.85 12.59 -3.76
N ARG A 48 -5.45 13.85 -3.85
CA ARG A 48 -4.04 14.24 -3.81
C ARG A 48 -3.50 14.22 -2.37
N LEU A 49 -3.32 13.02 -1.85
CA LEU A 49 -2.91 12.76 -0.47
C LEU A 49 -1.94 11.57 -0.48
N SER A 50 -0.83 11.68 0.26
CA SER A 50 0.03 10.54 0.53
C SER A 50 -0.40 9.87 1.83
N ILE A 51 -0.51 8.54 1.82
CA ILE A 51 -0.59 7.77 3.06
C ILE A 51 0.82 7.65 3.64
N ASP A 52 0.95 7.82 4.96
CA ASP A 52 2.23 7.75 5.67
C ASP A 52 2.05 6.89 6.93
N TRP A 53 3.11 6.25 7.41
CA TRP A 53 3.13 5.52 8.68
C TRP A 53 3.44 6.45 9.87
N ARG A 54 3.85 7.69 9.59
CA ARG A 54 4.17 8.70 10.60
C ARG A 54 3.02 9.63 10.89
N ASP A 55 2.97 10.10 12.13
CA ASP A 55 2.17 11.28 12.45
C ASP A 55 2.76 12.51 11.75
N PRO A 56 1.92 13.42 11.22
CA PRO A 56 2.40 14.65 10.62
C PRO A 56 3.17 15.46 11.67
N ASN A 57 4.48 15.61 11.46
CA ASN A 57 5.30 16.43 12.34
C ASN A 57 4.93 17.92 12.18
N PRO A 58 4.46 18.61 13.23
CA PRO A 58 4.05 20.02 13.15
C PRO A 58 5.16 20.95 12.64
N ALA A 59 6.43 20.60 12.89
CA ALA A 59 7.58 21.36 12.43
C ALA A 59 7.84 21.23 10.92
N VAL A 60 7.46 20.10 10.30
CA VAL A 60 7.68 19.80 8.87
C VAL A 60 6.52 20.31 8.01
N MET A 61 5.33 20.47 8.58
CA MET A 61 4.13 21.01 7.90
C MET A 61 4.37 22.40 7.29
N LYS A 62 5.26 23.23 7.88
CA LYS A 62 5.59 24.56 7.34
C LYS A 62 6.33 24.51 6.00
N GLN A 63 7.04 23.42 5.68
CA GLN A 63 7.81 23.29 4.42
C GLN A 63 7.07 22.55 3.30
N ARG A 64 6.03 21.77 3.60
CA ARG A 64 5.26 20.98 2.63
C ARG A 64 3.86 21.56 2.42
N GLN A 65 3.73 22.79 1.94
CA GLN A 65 2.42 23.41 1.70
C GLN A 65 1.58 22.73 0.59
N HIS A 66 2.11 21.76 -0.16
CA HIS A 66 1.44 21.16 -1.33
C HIS A 66 1.31 19.62 -1.31
N SER A 67 1.72 18.96 -0.24
CA SER A 67 1.59 17.50 -0.08
C SER A 67 1.08 17.21 1.31
N SER A 68 -0.24 17.00 1.45
CA SER A 68 -0.80 16.47 2.69
C SER A 68 -0.36 15.00 2.84
N THR A 69 0.17 14.66 4.01
CA THR A 69 0.47 13.29 4.41
C THR A 69 -0.44 12.94 5.59
N LYS A 70 -1.11 11.79 5.57
CA LYS A 70 -1.97 11.32 6.66
C LYS A 70 -1.81 9.82 6.85
N LYS A 71 -1.94 9.34 8.09
CA LYS A 71 -2.10 7.91 8.37
C LYS A 71 -3.41 7.40 7.78
N LEU A 72 -3.47 6.11 7.43
CA LEU A 72 -4.69 5.49 6.92
C LEU A 72 -5.83 5.58 7.95
N SER A 73 -5.55 5.35 9.22
CA SER A 73 -6.52 5.51 10.32
C SER A 73 -7.18 6.90 10.32
N ALA A 74 -6.37 7.96 10.18
CA ALA A 74 -6.86 9.33 10.10
C ALA A 74 -7.68 9.60 8.82
N VAL A 75 -7.32 8.95 7.71
CA VAL A 75 -8.07 9.05 6.45
C VAL A 75 -9.44 8.38 6.57
N LEU A 76 -9.50 7.14 7.07
CA LEU A 76 -10.74 6.42 7.28
C LEU A 76 -11.67 7.19 8.22
N ASN A 77 -11.15 7.71 9.32
CA ASN A 77 -11.90 8.56 10.25
C ASN A 77 -12.41 9.86 9.59
N HIS A 78 -11.60 10.50 8.75
CA HIS A 78 -11.96 11.76 8.09
C HIS A 78 -13.10 11.59 7.08
N TYR A 79 -13.12 10.49 6.34
CA TYR A 79 -14.21 10.18 5.39
C TYR A 79 -15.35 9.36 6.03
N GLY A 80 -15.25 9.02 7.32
CA GLY A 80 -16.28 8.27 8.03
C GLY A 80 -16.37 6.79 7.66
N HIS A 81 -15.32 6.22 7.05
CA HIS A 81 -15.27 4.82 6.65
C HIS A 81 -15.06 3.96 7.89
N ARG A 82 -16.14 3.33 8.37
CA ARG A 82 -16.13 2.42 9.53
C ARG A 82 -15.80 0.98 9.16
N GLN A 83 -16.06 0.63 7.90
CA GLN A 83 -15.77 -0.66 7.29
C GLN A 83 -15.21 -0.40 5.90
N VAL A 84 -14.23 -1.22 5.49
CA VAL A 84 -13.60 -1.17 4.18
C VAL A 84 -13.63 -2.58 3.61
N ASP A 85 -14.46 -2.82 2.60
CA ASP A 85 -14.58 -4.14 1.99
C ASP A 85 -13.26 -4.57 1.34
N VAL A 86 -12.59 -3.65 0.64
CA VAL A 86 -11.34 -3.90 -0.09
C VAL A 86 -10.34 -2.77 0.16
N LEU A 87 -9.19 -3.11 0.74
CA LEU A 87 -8.03 -2.23 0.89
C LEU A 87 -6.91 -2.72 -0.02
N LYS A 88 -6.52 -1.91 -1.01
CA LYS A 88 -5.33 -2.15 -1.84
C LYS A 88 -4.18 -1.26 -1.38
N VAL A 89 -3.00 -1.85 -1.17
CA VAL A 89 -1.78 -1.15 -0.76
C VAL A 89 -0.68 -1.44 -1.78
N ASP A 90 -0.26 -0.41 -2.49
CA ASP A 90 0.84 -0.42 -3.45
C ASP A 90 1.59 0.91 -3.29
N MET A 91 2.75 0.88 -2.61
CA MET A 91 3.44 2.09 -2.15
C MET A 91 4.97 2.01 -2.31
N GLU A 92 5.44 1.31 -3.35
CA GLU A 92 6.85 1.33 -3.78
C GLU A 92 7.85 1.13 -2.61
N SER A 93 7.69 0.03 -1.87
CA SER A 93 8.47 -0.38 -0.68
C SER A 93 8.14 0.33 0.64
N ALA A 94 7.24 1.31 0.65
CA ALA A 94 6.72 1.89 1.90
C ALA A 94 5.64 0.99 2.56
N GLU A 95 5.12 0.00 1.83
CA GLU A 95 4.06 -0.88 2.31
C GLU A 95 4.45 -1.66 3.58
N TRP A 96 5.74 -1.96 3.78
CA TRP A 96 6.21 -2.65 4.98
C TRP A 96 5.98 -1.84 6.26
N LYS A 97 6.33 -0.54 6.22
CA LYS A 97 6.13 0.37 7.35
C LYS A 97 4.66 0.71 7.56
N ILE A 98 3.91 0.79 6.47
CA ILE A 98 2.47 0.98 6.54
C ILE A 98 1.80 -0.24 7.15
N LEU A 99 2.14 -1.45 6.73
CA LEU A 99 1.61 -2.68 7.31
C LEU A 99 1.92 -2.78 8.81
N GLU A 100 3.16 -2.48 9.22
CA GLU A 100 3.54 -2.37 10.64
C GLU A 100 2.61 -1.40 11.40
N ASN A 101 2.39 -0.20 10.87
CA ASN A 101 1.52 0.78 11.52
C ASN A 101 0.04 0.32 11.54
N LEU A 102 -0.46 -0.30 10.48
CA LEU A 102 -1.83 -0.81 10.40
C LEU A 102 -2.10 -1.92 11.43
N LEU A 103 -1.11 -2.79 11.66
CA LEU A 103 -1.16 -3.82 12.70
C LEU A 103 -1.13 -3.20 14.10
N LEU A 104 -0.20 -2.27 14.35
CA LEU A 104 -0.05 -1.60 15.66
C LEU A 104 -1.26 -0.75 16.05
N GLU A 105 -1.88 -0.06 15.09
CA GLU A 105 -3.07 0.76 15.31
C GLU A 105 -4.38 -0.05 15.23
N ASN A 106 -4.29 -1.36 15.02
CA ASN A 106 -5.43 -2.27 14.86
C ASN A 106 -6.43 -1.77 13.81
N VAL A 107 -5.98 -1.18 12.71
CA VAL A 107 -6.87 -0.63 11.66
C VAL A 107 -7.52 -1.74 10.85
N LEU A 108 -6.80 -2.84 10.67
CA LEU A 108 -7.19 -3.97 9.80
C LEU A 108 -8.43 -4.73 10.28
N HIS A 109 -8.86 -4.58 11.54
CA HIS A 109 -10.09 -5.21 12.04
C HIS A 109 -11.33 -4.82 11.22
N SER A 110 -11.31 -3.61 10.63
CA SER A 110 -12.39 -3.04 9.83
C SER A 110 -12.28 -3.33 8.33
N VAL A 111 -11.27 -4.12 7.93
CA VAL A 111 -10.96 -4.44 6.53
C VAL A 111 -11.35 -5.88 6.21
N GLY A 112 -12.13 -6.09 5.15
CA GLY A 112 -12.55 -7.42 4.70
C GLY A 112 -11.50 -8.14 3.84
N LEU A 113 -11.06 -7.48 2.77
CA LEU A 113 -10.06 -7.96 1.81
C LEU A 113 -8.87 -7.00 1.79
N LEU A 114 -7.66 -7.52 2.01
CA LEU A 114 -6.41 -6.78 1.87
C LEU A 114 -5.62 -7.29 0.66
N LEU A 115 -5.38 -6.42 -0.30
CA LEU A 115 -4.51 -6.66 -1.46
C LEU A 115 -3.20 -5.88 -1.25
N LEU A 116 -2.13 -6.59 -0.93
CA LEU A 116 -0.83 -6.01 -0.61
C LEU A 116 0.16 -6.31 -1.73
N GLU A 117 0.60 -5.28 -2.47
CA GLU A 117 1.71 -5.40 -3.40
C GLU A 117 3.04 -5.18 -2.66
N VAL A 118 3.79 -6.26 -2.48
CA VAL A 118 5.07 -6.24 -1.77
C VAL A 118 6.24 -6.07 -2.74
N HIS A 119 7.11 -5.12 -2.43
CA HIS A 119 8.33 -4.82 -3.13
C HIS A 119 9.53 -5.38 -2.35
N LEU A 120 10.30 -6.25 -3.01
CA LEU A 120 11.42 -7.00 -2.43
C LEU A 120 12.78 -6.60 -3.02
N HIS A 121 12.83 -5.63 -3.94
CA HIS A 121 14.07 -5.22 -4.60
C HIS A 121 15.08 -4.55 -3.65
N TRP A 122 14.64 -4.03 -2.52
CA TRP A 122 15.48 -3.51 -1.43
C TRP A 122 14.71 -3.59 -0.10
N ALA A 123 15.33 -3.20 1.02
CA ALA A 123 14.79 -3.42 2.35
C ALA A 123 13.48 -2.65 2.65
N GLY A 124 13.21 -1.57 1.91
CA GLY A 124 12.14 -0.63 2.22
C GLY A 124 12.60 0.49 3.16
N PHE A 125 11.75 1.50 3.30
CA PHE A 125 12.07 2.70 4.06
C PHE A 125 12.22 2.39 5.55
N GLU A 126 13.30 2.88 6.16
CA GLU A 126 13.56 2.76 7.61
C GLU A 126 13.58 1.31 8.14
N VAL A 127 13.79 0.34 7.25
CA VAL A 127 14.10 -1.03 7.61
C VAL A 127 15.63 -1.14 7.67
N SER A 128 16.16 -1.34 8.87
CA SER A 128 17.60 -1.42 9.13
C SER A 128 18.04 -2.83 9.50
N GLY A 129 19.34 -3.10 9.34
CA GLY A 129 19.93 -4.40 9.65
C GLY A 129 20.54 -5.08 8.41
N ASN A 130 21.07 -6.29 8.61
CA ASN A 130 21.54 -7.12 7.51
C ASN A 130 20.35 -7.80 6.79
N GLU A 131 20.61 -8.36 5.60
CA GLU A 131 19.56 -8.99 4.79
C GLU A 131 18.74 -10.03 5.55
N PRO A 132 19.32 -10.95 6.35
CA PRO A 132 18.52 -11.87 7.17
C PRO A 132 17.58 -11.16 8.16
N SER A 133 18.01 -10.06 8.78
CA SER A 133 17.16 -9.28 9.68
C SER A 133 15.99 -8.63 8.93
N VAL A 134 16.22 -8.12 7.73
CA VAL A 134 15.17 -7.56 6.86
C VAL A 134 14.13 -8.62 6.49
N VAL A 135 14.59 -9.81 6.09
CA VAL A 135 13.68 -10.93 5.74
C VAL A 135 12.88 -11.39 6.95
N ARG A 136 13.51 -11.49 8.13
CA ARG A 136 12.79 -11.82 9.38
C ARG A 136 11.76 -10.77 9.73
N TYR A 137 12.07 -9.49 9.52
CA TYR A 137 11.14 -8.40 9.73
C TYR A 137 9.91 -8.52 8.82
N TRP A 138 10.11 -8.66 7.51
CA TRP A 138 9.01 -8.88 6.57
C TRP A 138 8.16 -10.09 6.94
N TYR A 139 8.80 -11.22 7.24
CA TYR A 139 8.12 -12.43 7.69
C TYR A 139 7.30 -12.18 8.96
N SER A 140 7.84 -11.47 9.95
CA SER A 140 7.14 -11.20 11.20
C SER A 140 5.85 -10.40 10.99
N LEU A 141 5.84 -9.43 10.06
CA LEU A 141 4.64 -8.66 9.73
C LEU A 141 3.57 -9.53 9.07
N LEU A 142 3.96 -10.40 8.12
CA LEU A 142 3.02 -11.31 7.48
C LEU A 142 2.46 -12.36 8.46
N ARG A 143 3.29 -12.82 9.41
CA ARG A 143 2.84 -13.72 10.48
C ARG A 143 1.89 -13.04 11.46
N GLU A 144 2.15 -11.77 11.78
CA GLU A 144 1.24 -11.02 12.65
C GLU A 144 -0.09 -10.75 11.94
N LEU A 145 -0.06 -10.49 10.63
CA LEU A 145 -1.27 -10.41 9.81
C LEU A 145 -2.11 -11.70 9.92
N GLU A 146 -1.47 -12.88 9.82
CA GLU A 146 -2.14 -14.17 10.06
C GLU A 146 -2.74 -14.30 11.47
N ASN A 147 -2.04 -13.79 12.49
CA ASN A 147 -2.55 -13.78 13.88
C ASN A 147 -3.77 -12.86 14.04
N THR A 148 -3.91 -11.84 13.17
CA THR A 148 -5.07 -10.94 13.13
C THR A 148 -6.25 -11.47 12.30
N HIS A 149 -6.36 -12.81 12.16
CA HIS A 149 -7.43 -13.51 11.44
C HIS A 149 -7.44 -13.31 9.92
N PHE A 150 -6.37 -12.77 9.33
CA PHE A 150 -6.22 -12.74 7.90
C PHE A 150 -5.65 -14.07 7.39
N HIS A 151 -6.21 -14.58 6.29
CA HIS A 151 -5.73 -15.78 5.63
C HIS A 151 -5.25 -15.43 4.23
N LEU A 152 -4.02 -15.81 3.88
CA LEU A 152 -3.51 -15.69 2.52
C LEU A 152 -4.27 -16.67 1.62
N TYR A 153 -5.07 -16.15 0.69
CA TYR A 153 -5.80 -16.98 -0.28
C TYR A 153 -5.19 -16.90 -1.69
N HIS A 154 -4.38 -15.88 -1.95
CA HIS A 154 -3.78 -15.68 -3.27
C HIS A 154 -2.39 -15.07 -3.19
N SER A 155 -1.48 -15.54 -4.04
CA SER A 155 -0.19 -14.91 -4.29
C SER A 155 0.04 -14.89 -5.80
N TYR A 156 0.28 -13.71 -6.33
CA TYR A 156 0.61 -13.50 -7.73
C TYR A 156 2.01 -12.92 -7.86
N ARG A 157 2.80 -13.48 -8.77
CA ARG A 157 4.13 -13.01 -9.10
C ARG A 157 4.05 -12.13 -10.35
N ASP A 158 4.54 -10.90 -10.25
CA ASP A 158 4.67 -10.06 -11.45
C ASP A 158 5.96 -10.40 -12.19
N ALA A 159 5.85 -11.19 -13.27
CA ALA A 159 6.98 -11.60 -14.10
C ALA A 159 7.58 -10.46 -14.95
N ALA A 160 6.88 -9.32 -15.08
CA ALA A 160 7.39 -8.16 -15.82
C ALA A 160 8.37 -7.33 -15.00
N LYS A 161 8.42 -7.53 -13.67
CA LYS A 161 9.30 -6.78 -12.76
C LYS A 161 10.68 -7.45 -12.66
N PRO A 162 11.74 -6.70 -12.30
CA PRO A 162 13.09 -7.24 -12.17
C PRO A 162 13.17 -8.44 -11.23
N GLN A 163 14.14 -9.33 -11.45
CA GLN A 163 14.38 -10.48 -10.58
C GLN A 163 15.33 -10.13 -9.42
N LEU A 164 15.01 -9.03 -8.73
CA LEU A 164 15.83 -8.48 -7.65
C LEU A 164 15.23 -8.82 -6.29
N PHE A 165 16.07 -9.35 -5.42
CA PHE A 165 15.76 -9.57 -4.02
C PHE A 165 16.87 -8.93 -3.18
N LEU A 166 16.55 -7.89 -2.41
CA LEU A 166 17.53 -7.12 -1.64
C LEU A 166 18.76 -6.72 -2.47
N GLN A 167 18.51 -6.14 -3.66
CA GLN A 167 19.51 -5.70 -4.64
C GLN A 167 20.38 -6.82 -5.23
N LYS A 168 20.07 -8.09 -4.94
CA LYS A 168 20.74 -9.25 -5.51
C LYS A 168 19.86 -9.90 -6.58
N ASN A 169 20.48 -10.33 -7.67
CA ASN A 169 19.80 -11.11 -8.68
C ASN A 169 19.44 -12.48 -8.11
N LEU A 170 18.16 -12.85 -8.23
CA LEU A 170 17.67 -14.14 -7.80
C LEU A 170 16.90 -14.80 -8.94
N HIS A 171 17.41 -15.95 -9.43
CA HIS A 171 16.76 -16.67 -10.53
C HIS A 171 15.37 -17.17 -10.12
N ASN A 172 14.42 -17.10 -11.06
CA ASN A 172 13.04 -17.57 -10.86
C ASN A 172 12.31 -16.87 -9.70
N ALA A 173 12.63 -15.60 -9.47
CA ALA A 173 11.94 -14.72 -8.54
C ALA A 173 11.45 -13.46 -9.27
N SER A 174 10.54 -12.73 -8.63
CA SER A 174 10.23 -11.34 -8.97
C SER A 174 10.60 -10.44 -7.80
N SER A 175 10.85 -9.17 -8.08
CA SER A 175 10.95 -8.13 -7.08
C SER A 175 9.58 -7.69 -6.54
N THR A 176 8.48 -8.15 -7.13
CA THR A 176 7.14 -7.71 -6.78
C THR A 176 6.16 -8.88 -6.74
N TYR A 177 5.37 -8.95 -5.67
CA TYR A 177 4.29 -9.93 -5.52
C TYR A 177 3.02 -9.24 -5.03
N ILE A 178 1.86 -9.67 -5.53
CA ILE A 178 0.56 -9.26 -5.00
C ILE A 178 0.08 -10.38 -4.07
N LEU A 179 -0.16 -10.04 -2.81
CA LEU A 179 -0.67 -10.95 -1.79
C LEU A 179 -2.12 -10.59 -1.47
N GLY A 180 -3.02 -11.54 -1.67
CA GLY A 180 -4.44 -11.40 -1.34
C GLY A 180 -4.76 -12.07 -0.01
N TRP A 181 -5.27 -11.28 0.92
CA TRP A 181 -5.59 -11.70 2.29
C TRP A 181 -7.07 -11.46 2.60
N VAL A 182 -7.75 -12.48 3.12
CA VAL A 182 -9.15 -12.37 3.54
C VAL A 182 -9.25 -12.41 5.06
N ASN A 183 -10.01 -11.48 5.64
CA ASN A 183 -10.26 -11.43 7.08
C ASN A 183 -11.39 -12.40 7.45
N GLY A 184 -11.06 -13.45 8.22
CA GLY A 184 -12.03 -14.47 8.65
C GLY A 184 -13.03 -13.99 9.71
N CYS A 185 -12.81 -12.81 10.31
CA CYS A 185 -13.69 -12.23 11.32
C CYS A 185 -14.50 -11.03 10.79
N TYR A 186 -14.37 -10.69 9.51
CA TYR A 186 -15.08 -9.57 8.92
C TYR A 186 -16.56 -9.91 8.71
N SER A 187 -17.44 -9.03 9.21
CA SER A 187 -18.87 -9.03 8.87
C SER A 187 -19.17 -7.74 8.12
N ALA A 188 -19.68 -7.88 6.90
CA ALA A 188 -20.27 -6.78 6.13
C ALA A 188 -21.64 -6.39 6.71
#